data_AF-A0A7L3H930-F1
#
_entry.id   AF-A0A7L3H930-F1
#
_cell.length_a   1.000
_cell.length_b   1.000
_cell.length_c   1.000
_cell.angle_alpha   90.00
_cell.angle_beta   90.00
_cell.angle_gamma   90.00
#
_symmetry.space_group_name_H-M   'P 1'
#
loop_
_entity.id
_entity.type
_entity.pdbx_description
1 polymer ?
#
loop_
_entity_poly.entity_id
_entity_poly.type
_entity_poly.pdbx_seq_one_letter_code
_entity_poly.pdbx_strand_id
1 'polypeptide(L)'
;YFFRHGERWELQLKGSGKTPYSRNGDGRAVLRSSVREFLCSEAMHYLGIPTSRAASLVVSDDDVWRDQFYNGNIKKERGAIVLRLAKSWFRIGSLEILAHSGELDLLRRLLDFIIQEHFPSIAMNDSNKYLEFFSTVVSETANLISLWMSVGFAHGKVPDGIGFRGGILYSNVLKNCFYFNVLFETDFVPNTSDDERRYKIGNQASVGLFNLSKLLQALKPLLDPRQKQLFTELFKTKLGLLGENENDNYLIAFLLKVSLLC
;
A
#
# COMPACT_ATOMS: atom_id res chain seq x y z
N TYR A 1 -3.32 -20.60 -1.74
CA TYR A 1 -4.36 -21.50 -1.21
C TYR A 1 -5.68 -21.14 -1.88
N PHE A 2 -6.42 -22.13 -2.39
CA PHE A 2 -7.74 -21.92 -2.97
C PHE A 2 -8.81 -22.21 -1.92
N PHE A 3 -9.69 -21.26 -1.65
CA PHE A 3 -10.83 -21.46 -0.76
C PHE A 3 -12.05 -21.97 -1.54
N ARG A 4 -13.10 -22.41 -0.83
CA ARG A 4 -14.29 -23.11 -1.37
C ARG A 4 -15.00 -22.43 -2.56
N HIS A 5 -14.72 -21.16 -2.84
CA HIS A 5 -15.31 -20.40 -3.96
C HIS A 5 -14.35 -20.16 -5.13
N GLY A 6 -13.25 -20.92 -5.23
CA GLY A 6 -12.25 -20.76 -6.30
C GLY A 6 -11.33 -19.55 -6.10
N GLU A 7 -11.51 -18.80 -5.03
CA GLU A 7 -10.70 -17.63 -4.73
C GLU A 7 -9.31 -18.01 -4.20
N ARG A 8 -8.27 -17.48 -4.85
CA ARG A 8 -6.88 -17.61 -4.40
C ARG A 8 -6.57 -16.59 -3.31
N TRP A 9 -5.94 -17.07 -2.24
CA TRP A 9 -5.39 -16.27 -1.16
C TRP A 9 -3.97 -16.73 -0.84
N GLU A 10 -3.11 -15.75 -0.54
CA GLU A 10 -1.72 -15.91 -0.17
C GLU A 10 -1.56 -15.76 1.34
N LEU A 11 -0.94 -16.77 1.95
CA LEU A 11 -0.70 -16.83 3.39
C LEU A 11 0.71 -16.29 3.68
N GLN A 12 0.82 -15.34 4.60
CA GLN A 12 2.10 -14.81 5.05
C GLN A 12 2.19 -14.84 6.58
N LEU A 13 3.25 -15.46 7.11
CA LEU A 13 3.55 -15.45 8.54
C LEU A 13 4.45 -14.25 8.88
N LYS A 14 3.91 -13.24 9.55
CA LYS A 14 4.72 -12.15 10.12
C LYS A 14 5.42 -12.63 11.38
N GLY A 15 6.73 -12.41 11.47
CA GLY A 15 7.49 -12.74 12.69
C GLY A 15 8.04 -14.17 12.70
N SER A 16 7.99 -14.87 11.57
CA SER A 16 8.45 -16.25 11.41
C SER A 16 9.97 -16.44 11.53
N GLY A 17 10.76 -15.36 11.67
CA GLY A 17 12.20 -15.41 11.84
C GLY A 17 12.97 -14.69 10.73
N LYS A 18 14.30 -14.85 10.74
CA LYS A 18 15.20 -14.20 9.79
C LYS A 18 15.02 -14.75 8.37
N THR A 19 15.26 -13.88 7.40
CA THR A 19 15.33 -14.18 5.97
C THR A 19 16.57 -13.50 5.39
N PRO A 20 16.99 -13.81 4.15
CA PRO A 20 18.04 -13.06 3.47
C PRO A 20 17.75 -11.54 3.38
N TYR A 21 16.49 -11.13 3.49
CA TYR A 21 16.05 -9.74 3.41
C TYR A 21 15.96 -9.05 4.79
N SER A 22 16.34 -9.72 5.89
CA SER A 22 16.20 -9.18 7.24
C SER A 22 17.18 -8.04 7.58
N ARG A 23 18.24 -7.83 6.77
CA ARG A 23 19.32 -6.88 7.07
C ARG A 23 19.83 -7.12 8.51
N ASN A 24 19.82 -6.08 9.36
CA ASN A 24 20.21 -6.15 10.77
C ASN A 24 19.05 -6.52 11.72
N GLY A 25 17.84 -6.72 11.20
CA GLY A 25 16.67 -7.10 12.01
C GLY A 25 16.71 -8.56 12.44
N ASP A 26 16.05 -8.87 13.55
CA ASP A 26 15.93 -10.23 14.08
C ASP A 26 14.86 -11.10 13.39
N GLY A 27 14.04 -10.51 12.51
CA GLY A 27 12.95 -11.20 11.81
C GLY A 27 11.76 -11.57 12.70
N ARG A 28 11.71 -11.07 13.95
CA ARG A 28 10.63 -11.33 14.91
C ARG A 28 9.63 -10.17 14.98
N ALA A 29 8.38 -10.49 15.30
CA ALA A 29 7.37 -9.50 15.66
C ALA A 29 7.04 -9.60 17.15
N VAL A 30 6.64 -8.49 17.75
CA VAL A 30 6.24 -8.44 19.17
C VAL A 30 4.73 -8.48 19.32
N LEU A 31 4.25 -8.96 20.46
CA LEU A 31 2.83 -9.10 20.77
C LEU A 31 2.03 -7.82 20.51
N ARG A 32 2.49 -6.69 21.06
CA ARG A 32 1.83 -5.38 20.90
C ARG A 32 1.62 -4.99 19.43
N SER A 33 2.66 -5.15 18.60
CA SER A 33 2.56 -4.87 17.16
C SER A 33 1.62 -5.82 16.42
N SER A 34 1.60 -7.08 16.86
CA SER A 34 0.83 -8.16 16.25
C SER A 34 -0.66 -8.02 16.55
N VAL A 35 -1.01 -7.69 17.80
CA VAL A 35 -2.40 -7.45 18.23
C VAL A 35 -2.99 -6.25 17.50
N ARG A 36 -2.25 -5.12 17.44
CA ARG A 36 -2.72 -3.92 16.73
C ARG A 36 -2.99 -4.20 15.25
N GLU A 37 -2.09 -4.92 14.61
CA GLU A 37 -2.25 -5.32 13.22
C GLU A 37 -3.49 -6.19 13.03
N PHE A 38 -3.66 -7.23 13.84
CA PHE A 38 -4.83 -8.10 13.77
C PHE A 38 -6.13 -7.30 13.89
N LEU A 39 -6.24 -6.49 14.94
CA LEU A 39 -7.44 -5.70 15.20
C LEU A 39 -7.74 -4.70 14.09
N CYS A 40 -6.73 -3.99 13.58
CA CYS A 40 -6.95 -3.00 12.54
C CYS A 40 -7.25 -3.61 11.18
N SER A 41 -6.58 -4.72 10.82
CA SER A 41 -6.90 -5.48 9.62
C SER A 41 -8.36 -5.88 9.60
N GLU A 42 -8.87 -6.44 10.69
CA GLU A 42 -10.27 -6.89 10.72
C GLU A 42 -11.25 -5.72 10.87
N ALA A 43 -10.93 -4.70 11.66
CA ALA A 43 -11.77 -3.49 11.77
C ALA A 43 -11.93 -2.79 10.41
N MET A 44 -10.85 -2.59 9.65
CA MET A 44 -10.91 -1.99 8.32
C MET A 44 -11.80 -2.83 7.39
N HIS A 45 -11.69 -4.17 7.45
CA HIS A 45 -12.52 -5.05 6.64
C HIS A 45 -14.02 -4.88 6.94
N TYR A 46 -14.39 -4.86 8.22
CA TYR A 46 -15.79 -4.67 8.64
C TYR A 46 -16.30 -3.25 8.43
N LEU A 47 -15.42 -2.25 8.33
CA LEU A 47 -15.76 -0.90 7.85
C LEU A 47 -15.98 -0.84 6.33
N GLY A 48 -15.88 -1.96 5.61
CA GLY A 48 -15.90 -1.99 4.16
C GLY A 48 -14.65 -1.39 3.53
N ILE A 49 -13.60 -1.14 4.34
CA ILE A 49 -12.37 -0.55 3.87
C ILE A 49 -11.42 -1.66 3.37
N PRO A 50 -10.97 -1.54 2.13
CA PRO A 50 -9.73 -2.14 1.64
C PRO A 50 -8.60 -2.50 2.63
N THR A 51 -8.42 -3.78 2.97
CA THR A 51 -7.32 -4.21 3.87
C THR A 51 -6.90 -5.68 3.75
N SER A 52 -5.62 -5.96 4.00
CA SER A 52 -5.15 -7.34 4.21
C SER A 52 -5.79 -7.90 5.47
N ARG A 53 -6.08 -9.20 5.47
CA ARG A 53 -6.77 -9.88 6.57
C ARG A 53 -5.79 -10.51 7.54
N ALA A 54 -6.22 -10.68 8.79
CA ALA A 54 -5.46 -11.37 9.82
C ALA A 54 -6.27 -12.58 10.32
N ALA A 55 -5.76 -13.78 10.07
CA ALA A 55 -6.48 -15.02 10.35
C ALA A 55 -6.20 -15.57 11.74
N SER A 56 -4.96 -15.43 12.22
CA SER A 56 -4.57 -15.91 13.55
C SER A 56 -3.40 -15.12 14.12
N LEU A 57 -3.29 -15.15 15.44
CA LEU A 57 -2.19 -14.59 16.21
C LEU A 57 -1.75 -15.64 17.24
N VAL A 58 -0.45 -15.96 17.22
CA VAL A 58 0.18 -16.90 18.16
C VAL A 58 1.20 -16.14 18.98
N VAL A 59 1.14 -16.30 20.31
CA VAL A 59 2.06 -15.68 21.25
C VAL A 59 3.13 -16.69 21.65
N SER A 60 4.38 -16.26 21.65
CA SER A 60 5.52 -17.05 22.14
C SER A 60 5.99 -16.49 23.48
N ASP A 61 6.69 -17.33 24.25
CA ASP A 61 7.48 -16.91 25.41
C ASP A 61 8.90 -16.47 25.01
N ASP A 62 9.20 -16.46 23.70
CA ASP A 62 10.44 -15.90 23.17
C ASP A 62 10.56 -14.41 23.49
N ASP A 63 11.77 -14.04 23.89
CA ASP A 63 12.14 -12.69 24.25
C ASP A 63 12.59 -11.89 23.04
N VAL A 64 11.93 -10.76 22.79
CA VAL A 64 12.22 -9.88 21.66
C VAL A 64 12.51 -8.48 22.18
N TRP A 65 13.72 -7.99 21.90
CA TRP A 65 14.18 -6.68 22.36
C TRP A 65 13.73 -5.57 21.41
N ARG A 66 12.98 -4.59 21.91
CA ARG A 66 12.50 -3.45 21.12
C ARG A 66 12.64 -2.16 21.90
N ASP A 67 13.08 -1.13 21.20
CA ASP A 67 12.80 0.24 21.61
C ASP A 67 11.42 0.61 21.05
N GLN A 68 10.42 0.68 21.92
CA GLN A 68 9.03 0.90 21.53
C GLN A 68 8.81 2.28 20.90
N PHE A 69 9.54 3.29 21.38
CA PHE A 69 9.32 4.70 21.05
C PHE A 69 10.52 5.33 20.32
N TYR A 70 11.54 4.54 20.00
CA TYR A 70 12.78 5.00 19.37
C TYR A 70 13.50 6.09 20.19
N ASN A 71 13.44 5.99 21.52
CA ASN A 71 14.00 6.95 22.46
C ASN A 71 15.24 6.44 23.22
N GLY A 72 15.83 5.33 22.77
CA GLY A 72 16.97 4.65 23.37
C GLY A 72 16.59 3.63 24.45
N ASN A 73 15.33 3.56 24.90
CA ASN A 73 14.92 2.69 25.99
C ASN A 73 14.44 1.33 25.48
N ILE A 74 15.39 0.41 25.29
CA ILE A 74 15.11 -0.95 24.87
C ILE A 74 14.40 -1.72 25.99
N LYS A 75 13.24 -2.29 25.67
CA LYS A 75 12.46 -3.16 26.54
C LYS A 75 12.32 -4.53 25.94
N LYS A 76 12.16 -5.50 26.83
CA LYS A 76 11.86 -6.88 26.51
C LYS A 76 10.36 -7.01 26.26
N GLU A 77 9.97 -7.47 25.09
CA GLU A 77 8.59 -7.75 24.71
C GLU A 77 8.43 -9.23 24.33
N ARG A 78 7.24 -9.80 24.52
CA ARG A 78 6.94 -11.16 24.07
C ARG A 78 6.87 -11.24 22.56
N GLY A 79 7.48 -12.26 21.98
CA GLY A 79 7.37 -12.59 20.57
C GLY A 79 5.95 -12.98 20.18
N ALA A 80 5.57 -12.69 18.93
CA ALA A 80 4.31 -13.14 18.37
C ALA A 80 4.43 -13.37 16.85
N ILE A 81 3.56 -14.22 16.33
CA ILE A 81 3.41 -14.49 14.90
C ILE A 81 1.98 -14.18 14.49
N VAL A 82 1.81 -13.47 13.38
CA VAL A 82 0.48 -13.20 12.77
C VAL A 82 0.39 -13.90 11.44
N LEU A 83 -0.65 -14.70 11.24
CA LEU A 83 -1.01 -15.23 9.93
C LEU A 83 -1.84 -14.19 9.18
N ARG A 84 -1.23 -13.62 8.15
CA ARG A 84 -1.87 -12.65 7.25
C ARG A 84 -2.39 -13.35 6.00
N LEU A 85 -3.48 -12.82 5.48
CA LEU A 85 -4.05 -13.24 4.21
C LEU A 85 -4.21 -12.02 3.29
N ALA A 86 -3.78 -12.17 2.05
CA ALA A 86 -4.06 -11.20 0.99
C ALA A 86 -4.29 -11.94 -0.33
N LYS A 87 -4.90 -11.29 -1.31
CA LYS A 87 -5.02 -11.83 -2.66
C LYS A 87 -3.67 -11.84 -3.39
N SER A 88 -2.80 -10.92 -3.01
CA SER A 88 -1.44 -10.76 -3.51
C SER A 88 -0.59 -10.02 -2.49
N TRP A 89 0.71 -10.28 -2.48
CA TRP A 89 1.71 -9.52 -1.72
C TRP A 89 2.58 -8.59 -2.59
N PHE A 90 2.31 -8.45 -3.89
CA PHE A 90 3.01 -7.51 -4.77
C PHE A 90 2.80 -6.06 -4.35
N ARG A 91 3.82 -5.23 -4.55
CA ARG A 91 3.85 -3.80 -4.18
C ARG A 91 4.46 -2.97 -5.30
N ILE A 92 4.28 -1.65 -5.26
CA ILE A 92 5.03 -0.72 -6.14
C ILE A 92 6.54 -1.04 -6.07
N GLY A 93 7.08 -1.25 -4.87
CA GLY A 93 8.48 -1.63 -4.65
C GLY A 93 8.93 -2.93 -5.33
N SER A 94 8.00 -3.87 -5.59
CA SER A 94 8.29 -5.11 -6.33
C SER A 94 8.63 -4.83 -7.80
N LEU A 95 8.05 -3.78 -8.38
CA LEU A 95 8.36 -3.33 -9.74
C LEU A 95 9.55 -2.37 -9.75
N GLU A 96 9.64 -1.47 -8.76
CA GLU A 96 10.74 -0.50 -8.65
C GLU A 96 12.11 -1.17 -8.58
N ILE A 97 12.24 -2.26 -7.79
CA ILE A 97 13.53 -2.96 -7.67
C ILE A 97 14.02 -3.50 -9.01
N LEU A 98 13.12 -4.05 -9.84
CA LEU A 98 13.47 -4.58 -11.15
C LEU A 98 13.79 -3.46 -12.16
N ALA A 99 13.00 -2.39 -12.13
CA ALA A 99 13.24 -1.21 -12.96
C ALA A 99 14.59 -0.55 -12.62
N HIS A 100 14.93 -0.46 -11.33
CA HIS A 100 16.18 0.10 -10.86
C HIS A 100 17.39 -0.76 -11.23
N SER A 101 17.27 -2.09 -11.15
CA SER A 101 18.31 -3.03 -11.56
C SER A 101 18.48 -3.16 -13.09
N GLY A 102 17.60 -2.54 -13.88
CA GLY A 102 17.62 -2.66 -15.35
C GLY A 102 17.14 -4.02 -15.87
N GLU A 103 16.49 -4.84 -15.03
CA GLU A 103 16.00 -6.18 -15.38
C GLU A 103 14.65 -6.11 -16.13
N LEU A 104 14.65 -5.46 -17.30
CA LEU A 104 13.41 -5.08 -18.00
C LEU A 104 12.55 -6.26 -18.47
N ASP A 105 13.18 -7.37 -18.86
CA ASP A 105 12.42 -8.56 -19.28
C ASP A 105 11.74 -9.24 -18.09
N LEU A 106 12.39 -9.28 -16.92
CA LEU A 106 11.78 -9.81 -15.70
C LEU A 106 10.68 -8.88 -15.19
N LEU A 107 10.91 -7.56 -15.28
CA LEU A 107 9.89 -6.56 -14.97
C LEU A 107 8.65 -6.73 -15.86
N ARG A 108 8.82 -6.93 -17.17
CA ARG A 108 7.72 -7.19 -18.11
C ARG A 108 6.95 -8.45 -17.73
N ARG A 109 7.66 -9.55 -17.48
CA ARG A 109 7.06 -10.84 -17.07
C ARG A 109 6.29 -10.73 -15.76
N LEU A 110 6.83 -10.02 -14.78
CA LEU A 110 6.17 -9.80 -13.49
C LEU A 110 4.90 -8.95 -13.66
N LEU A 111 4.99 -7.87 -14.45
CA LEU A 111 3.84 -7.01 -14.71
C LEU A 111 2.73 -7.75 -15.46
N ASP A 112 3.08 -8.51 -16.49
CA ASP A 112 2.12 -9.34 -17.23
C ASP A 112 1.44 -10.37 -16.33
N PHE A 113 2.21 -11.01 -15.44
CA PHE A 113 1.67 -11.94 -14.44
C PHE A 113 0.69 -11.24 -13.49
N ILE A 114 1.05 -10.05 -12.99
CA ILE A 114 0.16 -9.26 -12.11
C ILE A 114 -1.14 -8.92 -12.84
N ILE A 115 -1.07 -8.43 -14.07
CA ILE A 115 -2.27 -8.06 -14.84
C ILE A 115 -3.16 -9.28 -15.07
N GLN A 116 -2.57 -10.40 -15.52
CA GLN A 116 -3.31 -11.62 -15.81
C GLN A 116 -4.01 -12.20 -14.57
N GLU A 117 -3.33 -12.24 -13.41
CA GLU A 117 -3.88 -12.88 -12.20
C GLU A 117 -4.81 -11.98 -11.40
N HIS A 118 -4.63 -10.66 -11.50
CA HIS A 118 -5.24 -9.71 -10.58
C HIS A 118 -6.13 -8.67 -11.26
N PHE A 119 -5.97 -8.47 -12.58
CA PHE A 119 -6.76 -7.53 -13.37
C PHE A 119 -7.41 -8.23 -14.57
N PRO A 120 -8.29 -9.22 -14.35
CA PRO A 120 -8.85 -10.05 -15.42
C PRO A 120 -9.72 -9.27 -16.42
N SER A 121 -10.14 -8.05 -16.09
CA SER A 121 -10.85 -7.15 -17.01
C SER A 121 -9.93 -6.57 -18.09
N ILE A 122 -8.61 -6.58 -17.89
CA ILE A 122 -7.64 -6.01 -18.82
C ILE A 122 -7.28 -7.06 -19.86
N ALA A 123 -7.52 -6.75 -21.13
CA ALA A 123 -7.19 -7.65 -22.23
C ALA A 123 -5.66 -7.73 -22.44
N MET A 124 -5.08 -8.92 -22.23
CA MET A 124 -3.63 -9.13 -22.37
C MET A 124 -3.07 -8.90 -23.79
N ASN A 125 -3.93 -8.93 -24.80
CA ASN A 125 -3.59 -8.70 -26.20
C ASN A 125 -3.72 -7.21 -26.62
N ASP A 126 -4.22 -6.35 -25.74
CA ASP A 126 -4.30 -4.91 -26.01
C ASP A 126 -2.92 -4.27 -25.87
N SER A 127 -2.56 -3.42 -26.84
CA SER A 127 -1.34 -2.61 -26.79
C SER A 127 -1.36 -1.62 -25.61
N ASN A 128 -2.52 -1.28 -25.08
CA ASN A 128 -2.72 -0.36 -23.97
C ASN A 128 -2.86 -1.04 -22.60
N LYS A 129 -2.65 -2.37 -22.47
CA LYS A 129 -2.83 -3.10 -21.19
C LYS A 129 -2.12 -2.46 -19.99
N TYR A 130 -0.91 -1.92 -20.18
CA TYR A 130 -0.18 -1.26 -19.09
C TYR A 130 -0.80 0.09 -18.71
N LEU A 131 -1.36 0.81 -19.68
CA LEU A 131 -2.06 2.09 -19.45
C LEU A 131 -3.34 1.84 -18.65
N GLU A 132 -4.10 0.82 -19.03
CA GLU A 132 -5.31 0.42 -18.32
C GLU A 132 -5.00 -0.06 -16.90
N PHE A 133 -3.94 -0.85 -16.73
CA PHE A 133 -3.44 -1.26 -15.42
C PHE A 133 -3.12 -0.05 -14.54
N PHE A 134 -2.30 0.87 -15.05
CA PHE A 134 -1.92 2.06 -14.31
C PHE A 134 -3.12 2.95 -13.97
N SER A 135 -4.02 3.16 -14.94
CA SER A 135 -5.28 3.90 -14.77
C SER A 135 -6.13 3.32 -13.65
N THR A 136 -6.27 1.99 -13.62
CA THR A 136 -7.04 1.25 -12.60
C THR A 136 -6.41 1.44 -11.23
N VAL A 137 -5.09 1.26 -11.11
CA VAL A 137 -4.36 1.45 -9.84
C VAL A 137 -4.51 2.87 -9.31
N VAL A 138 -4.40 3.88 -10.17
CA VAL A 138 -4.56 5.29 -9.78
C VAL A 138 -5.96 5.52 -9.19
N SER A 139 -7.01 5.08 -9.89
CA SER A 139 -8.40 5.21 -9.44
C SER A 139 -8.65 4.48 -8.11
N GLU A 140 -8.11 3.28 -7.95
CA GLU A 140 -8.25 2.51 -6.72
C GLU A 140 -7.47 3.12 -5.55
N THR A 141 -6.33 3.76 -5.82
CA THR A 141 -5.51 4.42 -4.79
C THR A 141 -6.22 5.65 -4.26
N ALA A 142 -6.81 6.42 -5.17
CA ALA A 142 -7.62 7.57 -4.82
C ALA A 142 -8.81 7.15 -3.93
N ASN A 143 -9.53 6.09 -4.33
CA ASN A 143 -10.65 5.58 -3.55
C ASN A 143 -10.23 5.08 -2.17
N LEU A 144 -9.12 4.35 -2.07
CA LEU A 144 -8.56 3.89 -0.79
C LEU A 144 -8.27 5.06 0.16
N ILE A 145 -7.56 6.08 -0.33
CA ILE A 145 -7.16 7.22 0.48
C ILE A 145 -8.40 8.02 0.90
N SER A 146 -9.39 8.15 0.02
CA SER A 146 -10.68 8.77 0.36
C SER A 146 -11.38 8.03 1.51
N LEU A 147 -11.42 6.70 1.46
CA LEU A 147 -11.98 5.88 2.54
C LEU A 147 -11.19 6.00 3.85
N TRP A 148 -9.86 6.17 3.80
CA TRP A 148 -9.08 6.42 5.01
C TRP A 148 -9.41 7.78 5.62
N MET A 149 -9.44 8.81 4.79
CA MET A 149 -9.73 10.16 5.25
C MET A 149 -11.16 10.25 5.81
N SER A 150 -12.15 9.56 5.23
CA SER A 150 -13.54 9.60 5.72
C SER A 150 -13.74 9.00 7.11
N VAL A 151 -12.87 8.09 7.54
CA VAL A 151 -12.92 7.49 8.89
C VAL A 151 -11.84 8.03 9.82
N GLY A 152 -11.13 9.10 9.42
CA GLY A 152 -10.04 9.67 10.21
C GLY A 152 -8.85 8.71 10.40
N PHE A 153 -8.66 7.76 9.49
CA PHE A 153 -7.55 6.81 9.55
C PHE A 153 -6.25 7.46 9.05
N ALA A 154 -5.25 7.46 9.92
CA ALA A 154 -3.88 7.86 9.62
C ALA A 154 -3.00 6.61 9.52
N HIS A 155 -2.33 6.38 8.38
CA HIS A 155 -1.48 5.20 8.18
C HIS A 155 -0.10 5.31 8.84
N GLY A 156 0.49 6.51 8.84
CA GLY A 156 1.73 6.87 9.56
C GLY A 156 3.06 6.41 8.99
N LYS A 157 3.07 5.47 8.06
CA LYS A 157 4.28 5.11 7.33
C LYS A 157 3.88 4.54 5.99
N VAL A 158 3.79 5.40 4.98
CA VAL A 158 3.46 5.00 3.60
C VAL A 158 4.72 4.92 2.69
N PRO A 159 5.79 4.17 3.00
CA PRO A 159 6.81 3.87 2.01
C PRO A 159 6.43 2.57 1.29
N ASP A 160 6.38 2.64 -0.04
CA ASP A 160 6.62 1.55 -0.98
C ASP A 160 5.64 0.35 -0.90
N GLY A 161 4.60 0.47 -0.08
CA GLY A 161 3.74 -0.62 0.38
C GLY A 161 2.34 -0.63 -0.21
N ILE A 162 2.08 0.18 -1.24
CA ILE A 162 0.83 0.17 -2.00
C ILE A 162 0.86 -1.09 -2.89
N GLY A 163 -0.02 -2.06 -2.61
CA GLY A 163 -0.06 -3.35 -3.30
C GLY A 163 -1.01 -3.43 -4.50
N PHE A 164 -0.70 -4.24 -5.52
CA PHE A 164 -1.54 -4.37 -6.74
C PHE A 164 -2.65 -5.44 -6.58
N ARG A 165 -3.81 -5.21 -7.19
CA ARG A 165 -5.12 -5.56 -6.61
C ARG A 165 -5.75 -6.88 -7.05
N GLY A 166 -6.17 -7.71 -6.10
CA GLY A 166 -7.36 -8.59 -6.19
C GLY A 166 -8.43 -8.31 -5.11
N GLY A 167 -8.33 -7.16 -4.42
CA GLY A 167 -9.22 -6.80 -3.31
C GLY A 167 -8.76 -5.56 -2.56
N ILE A 168 -8.39 -4.54 -3.30
CA ILE A 168 -7.92 -3.21 -2.93
C ILE A 168 -6.43 -3.11 -2.67
N LEU A 169 -5.83 -2.00 -3.10
CA LEU A 169 -4.55 -1.54 -2.62
C LEU A 169 -4.57 -1.65 -1.11
N TYR A 170 -3.97 -2.71 -0.62
CA TYR A 170 -3.75 -2.83 0.79
C TYR A 170 -2.60 -1.90 1.05
N SER A 171 -2.83 -0.91 1.90
CA SER A 171 -1.70 -0.53 2.71
C SER A 171 -1.32 -1.76 3.49
N ASN A 172 -0.04 -2.08 3.45
CA ASN A 172 0.51 -2.76 4.58
C ASN A 172 0.33 -1.80 5.79
N VAL A 173 -0.82 -1.83 6.48
CA VAL A 173 -1.02 -1.25 7.84
C VAL A 173 0.06 -1.74 8.83
N LEU A 174 0.81 -2.73 8.37
CA LEU A 174 1.77 -3.64 8.99
C LEU A 174 3.03 -3.03 9.62
N LYS A 175 3.12 -1.70 9.77
CA LYS A 175 4.20 -1.07 10.54
C LYS A 175 3.65 -0.05 11.54
N ASN A 176 3.20 -0.58 12.68
CA ASN A 176 3.27 0.01 14.03
C ASN A 176 2.72 1.43 14.27
N CYS A 177 2.18 2.15 13.29
CA CYS A 177 1.97 3.59 13.42
C CYS A 177 0.68 4.04 12.73
N PHE A 178 -0.44 3.35 12.94
CA PHE A 178 -1.74 3.83 12.49
C PHE A 178 -2.64 4.23 13.66
N TYR A 179 -3.61 5.11 13.39
CA TYR A 179 -4.56 5.64 14.38
C TYR A 179 -5.88 6.03 13.71
N PHE A 180 -6.98 5.92 14.45
CA PHE A 180 -8.27 6.51 14.09
C PHE A 180 -8.45 7.78 14.90
N ASN A 181 -8.38 8.95 14.24
CA ASN A 181 -8.52 10.22 14.92
C ASN A 181 -10.00 10.60 15.07
N VAL A 182 -10.49 10.55 16.30
CA VAL A 182 -11.88 10.89 16.67
C VAL A 182 -12.18 12.39 16.55
N LEU A 183 -11.16 13.25 16.67
CA LEU A 183 -11.31 14.72 16.63
C LEU A 183 -10.98 15.32 15.25
N PHE A 184 -10.63 14.48 14.27
CA PHE A 184 -10.19 14.84 12.92
C PHE A 184 -9.23 16.05 12.88
N GLU A 185 -8.01 15.84 13.39
CA GLU A 185 -6.93 16.83 13.27
C GLU A 185 -6.07 16.52 12.04
N THR A 186 -6.06 17.43 11.05
CA THR A 186 -5.31 17.26 9.79
C THR A 186 -3.79 17.13 10.01
N ASP A 187 -3.31 17.76 11.09
CA ASP A 187 -1.92 17.76 11.51
C ASP A 187 -1.54 16.57 12.41
N PHE A 188 -2.45 15.64 12.65
CA PHE A 188 -2.15 14.48 13.46
C PHE A 188 -1.14 13.55 12.77
N VAL A 189 -0.08 13.18 13.49
CA VAL A 189 0.99 12.26 13.05
C VAL A 189 0.96 11.02 13.92
N PRO A 190 0.55 9.85 13.40
CA PRO A 190 0.48 8.61 14.19
C PRO A 190 1.84 7.93 14.43
N ASN A 191 2.88 8.35 13.72
CA ASN A 191 4.22 7.77 13.78
C ASN A 191 5.16 8.67 14.57
N THR A 192 5.60 8.21 15.73
CA THR A 192 6.50 8.98 16.61
C THR A 192 7.91 9.14 16.03
N SER A 193 8.26 8.45 14.94
CA SER A 193 9.52 8.60 14.22
C SER A 193 9.39 9.43 12.93
N ASP A 194 8.24 10.06 12.70
CA ASP A 194 8.01 10.94 11.55
C ASP A 194 8.18 12.41 11.97
N ASP A 195 9.42 12.78 12.27
CA ASP A 195 9.78 14.13 12.73
C ASP A 195 9.45 15.21 11.68
N GLU A 196 9.53 14.85 10.39
CA GLU A 196 9.16 15.70 9.26
C GLU A 196 7.65 15.78 9.02
N ARG A 197 6.85 15.01 9.78
CA ARG A 197 5.38 14.98 9.70
C ARG A 197 4.87 14.63 8.29
N ARG A 198 5.67 13.86 7.54
CA ARG A 198 5.42 13.51 6.15
C ARG A 198 4.12 12.73 5.98
N TYR A 199 3.79 11.87 6.94
CA TYR A 199 2.65 10.97 6.93
C TYR A 199 1.51 11.41 7.86
N LYS A 200 1.39 12.72 8.12
CA LYS A 200 0.21 13.31 8.78
C LYS A 200 -1.09 13.01 8.02
N ILE A 201 -2.23 13.05 8.70
CA ILE A 201 -3.56 12.78 8.10
C ILE A 201 -3.78 13.62 6.82
N GLY A 202 -3.52 14.92 6.88
CA GLY A 202 -3.70 15.83 5.75
C GLY A 202 -2.79 15.53 4.54
N ASN A 203 -1.68 14.83 4.74
CA ASN A 203 -0.71 14.54 3.68
C ASN A 203 -0.93 13.19 2.97
N GLN A 204 -1.90 12.37 3.39
CA GLN A 204 -2.07 11.02 2.81
C GLN A 204 -2.33 11.05 1.29
N ALA A 205 -3.07 12.04 0.79
CA ALA A 205 -3.31 12.24 -0.64
C ALA A 205 -2.02 12.56 -1.40
N SER A 206 -1.25 13.55 -0.93
CA SER A 206 0.04 13.93 -1.51
C SER A 206 1.05 12.79 -1.51
N VAL A 207 1.05 11.96 -0.46
CA VAL A 207 1.91 10.78 -0.37
C VAL A 207 1.45 9.67 -1.33
N GLY A 208 0.14 9.47 -1.48
CA GLY A 208 -0.42 8.58 -2.50
C GLY A 208 0.03 8.97 -3.91
N LEU A 209 -0.05 10.28 -4.23
CA LEU A 209 0.44 10.84 -5.47
C LEU A 209 1.94 10.56 -5.69
N PHE A 210 2.76 10.82 -4.66
CA PHE A 210 4.20 10.52 -4.72
C PHE A 210 4.45 9.04 -5.05
N ASN A 211 3.74 8.12 -4.40
CA ASN A 211 3.89 6.69 -4.64
C ASN A 211 3.42 6.27 -6.05
N LEU A 212 2.31 6.83 -6.56
CA LEU A 212 1.87 6.59 -7.93
C LEU A 212 2.88 7.13 -8.96
N SER A 213 3.56 8.23 -8.65
CA SER A 213 4.64 8.74 -9.50
C SER A 213 5.83 7.79 -9.56
N LYS A 214 6.12 7.06 -8.46
CA LYS A 214 7.14 6.01 -8.41
C LYS A 214 6.76 4.80 -9.24
N LEU A 215 5.50 4.38 -9.18
CA LEU A 215 4.98 3.36 -10.09
C LEU A 215 5.14 3.79 -11.55
N LEU A 216 4.74 5.01 -11.90
CA LEU A 216 4.91 5.53 -13.25
C LEU A 216 6.39 5.49 -13.69
N GLN A 217 7.31 5.88 -12.81
CA GLN A 217 8.75 5.80 -13.07
C GLN A 217 9.21 4.36 -13.33
N ALA A 218 8.72 3.38 -12.56
CA ALA A 218 9.06 1.97 -12.76
C ALA A 218 8.51 1.40 -14.07
N LEU A 219 7.35 1.88 -14.54
CA LEU A 219 6.73 1.41 -15.79
C LEU A 219 7.33 2.06 -17.04
N LYS A 220 7.84 3.30 -16.95
CA LYS A 220 8.38 4.07 -18.10
C LYS A 220 9.33 3.29 -19.01
N PRO A 221 10.27 2.46 -18.52
CA PRO A 221 11.17 1.70 -19.38
C PRO A 221 10.47 0.69 -20.30
N LEU A 222 9.27 0.23 -19.95
CA LEU A 222 8.50 -0.74 -20.72
C LEU A 222 7.63 -0.12 -21.81
N LEU A 223 7.44 1.21 -21.76
CA LEU A 223 6.51 1.93 -22.62
C LEU A 223 7.21 2.48 -23.89
N ASP A 224 6.51 2.43 -25.01
CA ASP A 224 6.91 3.13 -26.22
C ASP A 224 6.77 4.66 -26.07
N PRO A 225 7.37 5.48 -26.97
CA PRO A 225 7.31 6.94 -26.87
C PRO A 225 5.89 7.52 -26.85
N ARG A 226 4.96 6.94 -27.62
CA ARG A 226 3.57 7.38 -27.69
C ARG A 226 2.84 7.05 -26.38
N GLN A 227 3.04 5.84 -25.86
CA GLN A 227 2.52 5.42 -24.56
C GLN A 227 3.05 6.30 -23.43
N LYS A 228 4.34 6.65 -23.42
CA LYS A 228 4.92 7.55 -22.40
C LYS A 228 4.19 8.90 -22.34
N GLN A 229 3.83 9.45 -23.50
CA GLN A 229 3.06 10.68 -23.59
C GLN A 229 1.65 10.49 -23.04
N LEU A 230 0.91 9.47 -23.52
CA LEU A 230 -0.44 9.16 -23.05
C LEU A 230 -0.50 8.90 -21.53
N PHE A 231 0.47 8.17 -20.98
CA PHE A 231 0.55 7.92 -19.54
C PHE A 231 0.73 9.22 -18.74
N THR A 232 1.55 10.14 -19.25
CA THR A 232 1.80 11.42 -18.58
C THR A 232 0.55 12.30 -18.62
N GLU A 233 -0.15 12.32 -19.76
CA GLU A 233 -1.42 13.04 -19.92
C GLU A 233 -2.50 12.44 -19.02
N LEU A 234 -2.73 11.12 -19.07
CA LEU A 234 -3.71 10.42 -18.22
C LEU A 234 -3.44 10.67 -16.73
N PHE A 235 -2.18 10.62 -16.32
CA PHE A 235 -1.81 10.90 -14.94
C PHE A 235 -2.19 12.33 -14.55
N LYS A 236 -1.87 13.32 -15.39
CA LYS A 236 -2.26 14.72 -15.16
C LYS A 236 -3.77 14.92 -15.18
N THR A 237 -4.51 14.29 -16.10
CA THR A 237 -5.97 14.38 -16.16
C THR A 237 -6.62 13.78 -14.93
N LYS A 238 -6.21 12.58 -14.50
CA LYS A 238 -6.73 11.98 -13.26
C LYS A 238 -6.39 12.82 -12.02
N LEU A 239 -5.31 13.60 -12.07
CA LEU A 239 -4.94 14.56 -11.03
C LEU A 239 -5.73 15.89 -11.10
N GLY A 240 -6.53 16.10 -12.14
CA GLY A 240 -7.20 17.37 -12.41
C GLY A 240 -6.25 18.50 -12.82
N LEU A 241 -5.07 18.17 -13.35
CA LEU A 241 -4.06 19.13 -13.82
C LEU A 241 -4.24 19.49 -15.31
N LEU A 242 -5.15 18.83 -16.02
CA LEU A 242 -5.49 19.09 -17.42
C LEU A 242 -7.00 19.13 -17.61
N GLY A 243 -7.57 20.35 -17.58
CA GLY A 243 -8.95 20.64 -17.99
C GLY A 243 -10.06 20.00 -17.14
N GLU A 244 -11.29 20.49 -17.33
CA GLU A 244 -12.52 19.88 -16.81
C GLU A 244 -13.02 18.82 -17.80
N ASN A 245 -12.90 17.53 -17.47
CA ASN A 245 -13.49 16.43 -18.23
C ASN A 245 -14.72 15.90 -17.50
N GLU A 246 -15.89 15.95 -18.14
CA GLU A 246 -17.18 15.62 -17.52
C GLU A 246 -17.34 14.14 -17.12
N ASN A 247 -16.53 13.23 -17.67
CA ASN A 247 -16.57 11.79 -17.37
C ASN A 247 -15.49 11.32 -16.38
N ASP A 248 -14.58 12.21 -15.96
CA ASP A 248 -13.58 11.89 -14.96
C ASP A 248 -14.17 12.19 -13.57
N ASN A 249 -14.64 11.15 -12.88
CA ASN A 249 -15.00 11.24 -11.46
C ASN A 249 -13.77 11.75 -10.69
N TYR A 250 -13.76 13.06 -10.39
CA TYR A 250 -12.69 13.90 -9.85
C TYR A 250 -12.20 13.53 -8.45
N LEU A 251 -11.98 12.25 -8.14
CA LEU A 251 -11.57 11.82 -6.81
C LEU A 251 -10.24 12.45 -6.39
N ILE A 252 -9.23 12.54 -7.28
CA ILE A 252 -7.91 13.03 -6.88
C ILE A 252 -7.86 14.56 -6.81
N ALA A 253 -8.48 15.30 -7.73
CA ALA A 253 -8.51 16.76 -7.62
C ALA A 253 -9.39 17.23 -6.45
N PHE A 254 -10.47 16.49 -6.14
CA PHE A 254 -11.24 16.71 -4.90
C PHE A 254 -10.39 16.41 -3.66
N LEU A 255 -9.65 15.29 -3.63
CA LEU A 255 -8.74 14.97 -2.53
C LEU A 255 -7.63 16.02 -2.36
N LEU A 256 -7.06 16.55 -3.46
CA LEU A 256 -6.07 17.64 -3.45
C LEU A 256 -6.69 18.96 -3.00
N LYS A 257 -7.91 19.30 -3.44
CA LYS A 257 -8.64 20.48 -2.96
C LYS A 257 -8.98 20.39 -1.48
N VAL A 258 -9.45 19.24 -0.98
CA VAL A 258 -9.76 19.03 0.43
C VAL A 258 -8.51 19.07 1.30
N SER A 259 -7.35 18.60 0.82
CA SER A 259 -6.07 18.72 1.54
C SER A 259 -5.41 20.10 1.43
N LEU A 260 -5.85 20.97 0.52
CA LEU A 260 -5.41 22.37 0.39
C LEU A 260 -6.36 23.39 1.04
N LEU A 261 -7.62 23.01 1.32
CA LEU A 261 -8.66 23.87 1.89
C LEU A 261 -8.88 23.65 3.41
N CYS A 262 -8.12 22.77 4.05
CA CYS A 262 -8.11 22.50 5.50
C CYS A 262 -6.68 22.53 6.04
#